data_AF-A0A0C3PQK0-F1
#
_entry.id   AF-A0A0C3PQK0-F1
#
_cell.length_a   1.000
_cell.length_b   1.000
_cell.length_c   1.000
_cell.angle_alpha   90.00
_cell.angle_beta   90.00
_cell.angle_gamma   90.00
#
_symmetry.space_group_name_H-M   'P 1'
#
loop_
_entity.id
_entity.type
_entity.pdbx_description
1 polymer ?
#
loop_
_entity_poly.entity_id
_entity_poly.type
_entity_poly.pdbx_seq_one_letter_code
_entity_poly.pdbx_strand_id
1 'polypeptide(L)' 'MRLLYLPPYSPDLNPIEEAFSSIKAWIRWNHNYVLGEMTGEAICDPYHVLGEGVFSVTAEKAAGWYRDCGYLA' A
#
# COMPACT_ATOMS: atom_id res chain seq x y z
N MET A 1 -25.29 -4.90 -6.43
CA MET A 1 -23.83 -4.76 -6.59
C MET A 1 -23.58 -4.08 -7.92
N ARG A 2 -22.83 -2.96 -7.95
CA ARG A 2 -22.47 -2.25 -9.18
C ARG A 2 -21.02 -2.56 -9.50
N LEU A 3 -20.75 -3.02 -10.72
CA LEU A 3 -19.40 -3.23 -11.21
C LEU A 3 -18.97 -2.03 -12.04
N LEU A 4 -17.73 -1.58 -11.84
CA LEU A 4 -17.05 -0.61 -12.69
C LEU A 4 -16.00 -1.37 -13.48
N TYR A 5 -16.17 -1.42 -14.80
CA TYR A 5 -15.22 -2.09 -15.69
C TYR A 5 -14.11 -1.13 -16.08
N LEU A 6 -12.88 -1.61 -16.02
CA LEU A 6 -11.69 -0.87 -16.47
C LEU A 6 -11.27 -1.36 -17.85
N PRO A 7 -10.77 -0.47 -18.72
CA PRO A 7 -10.07 -0.90 -19.93
C PRO A 7 -8.84 -1.74 -19.57
N PRO A 8 -8.41 -2.65 -20.45
CA PRO A 8 -7.18 -3.40 -20.25
C PRO A 8 -5.97 -2.49 -20.00
N TYR A 9 -5.05 -2.92 -19.14
CA TYR A 9 -3.81 -2.20 -18.82
C TYR A 9 -4.01 -0.74 -18.37
N SER A 10 -5.06 -0.47 -17.61
CA SER A 10 -5.35 0.86 -17.05
C SER A 10 -5.09 0.91 -15.53
N PRO A 11 -3.83 0.71 -15.06
CA PRO A 11 -3.51 0.78 -13.64
C PRO A 11 -3.77 2.18 -13.06
N ASP A 12 -3.67 3.23 -13.88
CA ASP A 12 -3.93 4.61 -13.49
C ASP A 12 -5.39 4.86 -13.08
N LEU A 13 -6.30 3.95 -13.46
CA LEU A 13 -7.71 3.98 -13.08
C LEU A 13 -8.01 3.10 -11.86
N ASN A 14 -7.00 2.51 -11.22
CA ASN A 14 -7.19 1.61 -10.08
C ASN A 14 -6.47 2.13 -8.82
N PRO A 15 -7.20 2.70 -7.84
CA PRO A 15 -6.59 3.36 -6.69
C PRO A 15 -5.79 2.42 -5.77
N ILE A 16 -5.96 1.09 -5.92
CA ILE A 16 -5.14 0.12 -5.17
C ILE A 16 -3.67 0.14 -5.58
N GLU A 17 -3.35 0.57 -6.81
CA GLU A 17 -1.97 0.62 -7.30
C GLU A 17 -1.15 1.67 -6.52
N GLU A 18 -1.74 2.84 -6.27
CA GLU A 18 -1.13 3.88 -5.44
C GLU A 18 -1.04 3.45 -3.97
N ALA A 19 -2.07 2.76 -3.46
CA ALA A 19 -2.05 2.19 -2.12
C ALA A 19 -0.88 1.21 -1.95
N PHE A 20 -0.70 0.27 -2.88
CA PHE A 20 0.43 -0.65 -2.86
C PHE A 20 1.77 0.07 -3.03
N SER A 21 1.84 1.12 -3.85
CA SER A 21 3.04 1.95 -3.95
C SER A 21 3.40 2.58 -2.60
N SER A 22 2.42 3.15 -1.89
CA SER A 22 2.60 3.74 -0.56
C SER A 22 3.04 2.72 0.49
N ILE A 23 2.40 1.55 0.54
CA ILE A 23 2.77 0.46 1.47
C ILE A 23 4.20 -0.02 1.19
N LYS A 24 4.56 -0.24 -0.08
CA LYS A 24 5.93 -0.63 -0.46
C LYS A 24 6.95 0.44 -0.07
N ALA A 25 6.63 1.71 -0.23
CA ALA A 25 7.51 2.81 0.19
C ALA A 25 7.71 2.79 1.72
N TRP A 26 6.63 2.59 2.48
CA TRP A 26 6.71 2.44 3.93
C TRP A 26 7.59 1.25 4.35
N ILE A 27 7.42 0.08 3.73
CA ILE A 27 8.25 -1.10 4.03
C ILE A 27 9.73 -0.83 3.75
N ARG A 28 10.06 -0.18 2.61
CA ARG A 28 11.44 0.19 2.27
C ARG A 28 12.05 1.16 3.27
N TRP A 29 11.26 2.12 3.76
CA TRP A 29 11.71 3.02 4.81
C TRP A 29 12.04 2.27 6.10
N ASN A 30 11.25 1.24 6.41
CA ASN A 30 11.38 0.39 7.60
C ASN A 30 12.19 -0.89 7.34
N HIS A 31 13.10 -0.87 6.35
CA HIS A 31 13.88 -2.05 5.93
C HIS A 31 14.72 -2.71 7.05
N ASN A 32 15.03 -1.99 8.14
CA ASN A 32 15.75 -2.55 9.28
C ASN A 32 15.06 -3.78 9.88
N TYR A 33 13.71 -3.79 9.93
CA TYR A 33 12.98 -4.96 10.40
C TYR A 33 13.15 -6.14 9.43
N VAL A 34 13.03 -5.89 8.13
CA VAL A 34 13.24 -6.91 7.08
C VAL A 34 14.66 -7.49 7.15
N LEU A 35 15.66 -6.64 7.38
CA LEU A 35 17.04 -7.09 7.57
C LEU A 35 17.20 -7.95 8.82
N GLY A 36 16.57 -7.57 9.94
CA GLY A 36 16.57 -8.36 11.18
C GLY A 36 16.00 -9.77 11.00
N GLU A 37 14.92 -9.92 10.23
CA GLU A 37 14.38 -11.23 9.85
C GLU A 37 15.42 -12.06 9.07
N MET A 38 16.08 -11.43 8.10
CA MET A 38 17.03 -12.10 7.21
C MET A 38 18.33 -12.50 7.93
N THR A 39 18.69 -11.83 9.03
CA THR A 39 19.87 -12.13 9.84
C THR A 39 19.58 -13.06 11.02
N GLY A 40 18.32 -13.44 11.25
CA GLY A 40 17.91 -14.32 12.35
C GLY A 40 17.82 -13.62 13.70
N GLU A 41 17.67 -12.29 13.72
CA GLU A 41 17.39 -11.55 14.95
C GLU A 41 15.96 -11.86 15.42
N ALA A 42 15.83 -12.44 16.62
CA ALA A 42 14.57 -12.95 17.18
C ALA A 42 13.47 -11.89 17.42
N ILE A 43 13.73 -10.63 17.09
CA ILE A 43 12.85 -9.48 17.35
C ILE A 43 11.99 -9.15 16.12
N CYS A 44 12.28 -9.70 14.94
CA CYS A 44 11.50 -9.38 13.76
C CYS A 44 10.19 -10.21 13.72
N ASP A 45 9.07 -9.50 13.60
CA ASP A 45 7.76 -10.04 13.26
C ASP A 45 7.33 -9.45 11.91
N PRO A 46 7.47 -10.20 10.80
CA PRO A 46 7.15 -9.70 9.47
C PRO A 46 5.66 -9.39 9.29
N TYR A 47 4.77 -10.08 10.02
CA TYR A 47 3.33 -9.81 9.95
C TYR A 47 2.98 -8.49 10.63
N HIS A 48 3.66 -8.18 11.75
CA HIS A 48 3.51 -6.88 12.40
C HIS A 48 3.96 -5.74 11.47
N VAL A 49 5.12 -5.87 10.81
CA VAL A 49 5.63 -4.87 9.86
C VAL A 49 4.68 -4.68 8.67
N LEU A 50 4.16 -5.77 8.10
CA LEU A 50 3.16 -5.68 7.04
C LEU A 50 1.87 -5.01 7.52
N GLY A 51 1.43 -5.31 8.75
CA GLY A 51 0.29 -4.68 9.40
C GLY A 51 0.47 -3.16 9.50
N GLU A 52 1.58 -2.71 10.10
CA GLU A 52 1.92 -1.29 10.20
C GLU A 52 1.97 -0.60 8.83
N GLY A 53 2.52 -1.27 7.81
CA GLY A 53 2.52 -0.78 6.43
C GLY A 53 1.12 -0.58 5.87
N VAL A 54 0.22 -1.56 6.03
CA VAL A 54 -1.19 -1.47 5.62
C VAL A 54 -1.93 -0.37 6.37
N PHE A 55 -1.74 -0.29 7.70
CA PHE A 55 -2.40 0.73 8.54
C PHE A 55 -1.78 2.13 8.40
N SER A 56 -0.65 2.28 7.71
CA SER A 56 -0.10 3.59 7.31
C SER A 56 -0.92 4.30 6.22
N VAL A 57 -1.87 3.59 5.60
CA VAL A 57 -2.82 4.14 4.62
C VAL A 57 -3.94 4.87 5.37
N THR A 58 -3.98 6.20 5.27
CA THR A 58 -5.02 7.01 5.91
C THR A 58 -6.21 7.24 4.98
N ALA A 59 -7.33 7.68 5.55
CA ALA A 59 -8.52 8.05 4.78
C ALA A 59 -8.23 9.20 3.79
N GLU A 60 -7.37 10.15 4.17
CA GLU A 60 -6.96 11.27 3.33
C GLU A 60 -6.15 10.80 2.12
N LYS A 61 -5.21 9.86 2.32
CA LYS A 61 -4.46 9.24 1.23
C LYS A 61 -5.39 8.51 0.27
N ALA A 62 -6.29 7.68 0.80
CA ALA A 62 -7.27 6.95 0.00
C ALA A 62 -8.14 7.92 -0.82
N ALA A 63 -8.68 8.97 -0.21
CA ALA A 63 -9.45 9.99 -0.92
C ALA A 63 -8.63 10.70 -2.01
N GLY A 64 -7.33 10.93 -1.78
CA GLY A 64 -6.40 11.42 -2.78
C GLY A 64 -6.34 10.50 -4.01
N TRP A 65 -6.06 9.22 -3.82
CA TRP A 65 -5.93 8.25 -4.91
C TRP A 65 -7.23 8.04 -5.69
N TYR A 66 -8.37 8.04 -5.01
CA TYR A 66 -9.66 8.02 -5.70
C TYR A 66 -9.89 9.29 -6.54
N ARG A 67 -9.39 10.46 -6.12
CA ARG A 67 -9.42 11.69 -6.93
C ARG A 67 -8.46 11.59 -8.11
N ASP A 68 -7.26 11.06 -7.90
CA ASP A 68 -6.25 10.89 -8.95
C ASP A 68 -6.72 9.91 -10.04
N CYS A 69 -7.48 8.88 -9.67
CA CYS A 69 -8.17 7.99 -10.60
C CYS A 69 -9.47 8.58 -11.22
N GLY A 70 -9.88 9.79 -10.83
CA GLY A 70 -11.08 10.47 -11.36
C GLY A 70 -12.43 10.00 -10.79
N TYR A 71 -12.43 9.31 -9.65
CA TYR A 71 -13.66 8.85 -8.97
C TYR A 71 -14.23 9.83 -7.95
N LEU A 72 -13.41 10.75 -7.44
CA LEU A 72 -13.82 11.83 -6.55
C LEU A 72 -13.50 13.18 -7.18
N ALA A 73 -14.34 14.17 -6.85
CA ALA A 73 -14.12 15.57 -7.22
C ALA A 73 -13.23 16.29 -6.20
#